data_AF-K1KKJ9-F1
#
_entry.id   AF-K1KKJ9-F1
#
_cell.length_a   1.000
_cell.length_b   1.000
_cell.length_c   1.000
_cell.angle_alpha   90.00
_cell.angle_beta   90.00
_cell.angle_gamma   90.00
#
_symmetry.space_group_name_H-M   'P 1'
#
loop_
_entity.id
_entity.type
_entity.pdbx_description
1 polymer ?
#
loop_
_entity_poly.entity_id
_entity_poly.type
_entity_poly.pdbx_seq_one_letter_code
_entity_poly.pdbx_strand_id
1 'polypeptide(L)'
;MKVVLLENLLISGKRYTAGEEIEVDETVGLQLLKENLALVGVNEVEDAPVEEAPLPTPEAAFAPIPEAEDEPEVEVKQPVKRRTTKKVAG
;
A
#
# COMPACT_ATOMS: atom_id res chain seq x y z
N MET A 1 -3.75 -24.32 14.20
CA MET A 1 -3.99 -23.01 13.55
C MET A 1 -3.17 -21.96 14.28
N LYS A 2 -2.38 -21.17 13.56
CA LYS A 2 -1.57 -20.09 14.16
C LYS A 2 -2.35 -18.79 14.21
N VAL A 3 -2.35 -18.14 15.37
CA VAL A 3 -3.01 -16.84 15.57
C VAL A 3 -2.13 -15.94 16.44
N VAL A 4 -2.19 -14.64 16.19
CA VAL A 4 -1.54 -13.60 17.01
C VAL A 4 -2.58 -12.99 17.94
N LEU A 5 -2.35 -13.03 19.24
CA LEU A 5 -3.30 -12.48 20.20
C LEU A 5 -3.27 -10.95 20.22
N LEU A 6 -4.43 -10.33 20.36
CA LEU A 6 -4.56 -8.87 20.48
C LEU A 6 -4.64 -8.41 21.94
N GLU A 7 -5.01 -9.31 22.85
CA GLU A 7 -5.17 -9.05 24.27
C GLU A 7 -4.53 -10.15 25.13
N ASN A 8 -4.36 -9.88 26.42
CA ASN A 8 -3.87 -10.86 27.37
C ASN A 8 -4.98 -11.86 27.71
N LEU A 9 -4.79 -13.14 27.39
CA LEU A 9 -5.82 -14.17 27.52
C LEU A 9 -5.35 -15.36 28.36
N LEU A 10 -6.32 -16.03 29.00
CA LEU A 10 -6.10 -17.30 29.67
C LEU A 10 -6.73 -18.42 28.83
N ILE A 11 -5.90 -19.19 28.13
CA ILE A 11 -6.35 -20.29 27.27
C ILE A 11 -5.84 -21.61 27.87
N SER A 12 -6.76 -22.51 28.21
CA SER A 12 -6.43 -23.81 28.81
C SER A 12 -5.49 -23.71 30.03
N GLY A 13 -5.73 -22.72 30.91
CA GLY A 13 -4.92 -22.50 32.12
C GLY A 13 -3.55 -21.86 31.90
N LYS A 14 -3.15 -21.58 30.65
CA LYS A 14 -1.95 -20.81 30.34
C LYS A 14 -2.31 -19.35 30.05
N ARG A 15 -1.50 -18.44 30.59
CA ARG A 15 -1.61 -17.00 30.30
C ARG A 15 -0.75 -16.68 29.09
N TYR A 16 -1.36 -16.04 28.11
CA TYR A 16 -0.71 -15.55 26.91
C TYR A 16 -0.80 -14.04 26.88
N THR A 17 0.23 -13.41 26.33
CA THR A 17 0.31 -11.97 26.22
C THR A 17 -0.17 -11.46 24.87
N ALA A 18 -0.66 -10.23 24.83
CA ALA A 18 -0.96 -9.55 23.57
C ALA A 18 0.30 -9.45 22.70
N GLY A 19 0.15 -9.72 21.40
CA GLY A 19 1.24 -9.80 20.41
C GLY A 19 1.90 -11.17 20.31
N GLU A 20 1.53 -12.14 21.16
CA GLU A 20 2.10 -13.48 21.12
C GLU A 20 1.45 -14.32 20.02
N GLU A 21 2.26 -14.94 19.17
CA GLU A 21 1.80 -15.95 18.22
C GLU A 21 1.69 -17.30 18.92
N ILE A 22 0.49 -17.88 18.86
CA ILE A 22 0.20 -19.17 19.48
C ILE A 22 -0.43 -20.13 18.48
N GLU A 23 -0.19 -21.42 18.68
CA GLU A 23 -0.85 -22.48 17.94
C GLU A 23 -2.02 -23.05 18.75
N VAL A 24 -3.22 -22.98 18.17
CA VAL A 24 -4.47 -23.43 18.78
C VAL A 24 -5.26 -24.34 17.84
N ASP A 25 -6.20 -25.09 18.39
CA ASP A 25 -7.19 -25.84 17.60
C ASP A 25 -8.01 -24.91 16.69
N GLU A 26 -8.47 -25.43 15.56
CA GLU A 26 -9.18 -24.65 14.54
C GLU A 26 -10.46 -24.01 15.09
N THR A 27 -11.23 -24.74 15.90
CA THR A 27 -12.45 -24.23 16.53
C THR A 27 -12.17 -23.07 17.48
N VAL A 28 -11.11 -23.16 18.27
CA VAL A 28 -10.67 -22.13 19.21
C VAL A 28 -10.14 -20.92 18.45
N GLY A 29 -9.29 -21.14 17.43
CA GLY A 29 -8.77 -20.09 16.57
C GLY A 29 -9.88 -19.29 15.89
N LEU A 30 -10.86 -19.98 15.28
CA LEU A 30 -12.02 -19.32 14.67
C LEU A 30 -12.85 -18.52 15.66
N GLN A 31 -13.01 -19.01 16.90
CA GLN A 31 -13.71 -18.27 17.95
C GLN A 31 -12.96 -16.99 18.34
N LEU A 32 -11.63 -17.07 18.51
CA LEU A 32 -10.80 -15.90 18.82
C LEU A 32 -10.86 -14.84 17.71
N LEU A 33 -10.85 -15.27 16.44
CA LEU A 33 -11.01 -14.36 15.30
C LEU A 33 -12.40 -13.72 15.28
N LYS A 34 -13.45 -14.49 15.56
CA LYS A 34 -14.83 -14.00 15.58
C LYS A 34 -15.05 -12.94 16.67
N GLU A 35 -14.38 -13.09 17.80
CA GLU A 35 -14.44 -12.13 18.92
C GLU A 35 -13.44 -10.98 18.77
N ASN A 36 -12.66 -10.92 17.68
CA ASN A 36 -11.59 -9.96 17.46
C ASN A 36 -10.53 -9.96 18.58
N LEU A 37 -10.27 -11.13 19.17
CA LEU A 37 -9.25 -11.35 20.21
C LEU A 37 -7.91 -11.77 19.62
N ALA A 38 -7.89 -12.18 18.35
CA ALA A 38 -6.69 -12.59 17.64
C ALA A 38 -6.76 -12.24 16.15
N LEU A 39 -5.62 -12.32 15.48
CA LEU A 39 -5.47 -12.25 14.02
C LEU A 39 -4.88 -13.56 13.50
N VAL A 40 -5.14 -13.91 12.24
CA VAL A 40 -4.49 -15.08 11.63
C VAL A 40 -2.99 -14.80 11.57
N GLY A 41 -2.19 -15.67 12.18
CA GLY A 41 -0.75 -15.61 12.09
C GLY A 41 -0.35 -15.95 10.66
N VAL A 42 -0.21 -14.93 9.82
CA VAL A 42 0.50 -15.04 8.56
C VAL A 42 1.96 -15.12 8.94
N ASN A 43 2.57 -16.27 8.68
CA ASN A 43 4.01 -16.44 8.78
C ASN A 43 4.61 -15.32 7.94
N GLU A 44 5.15 -14.28 8.60
CA GLU A 44 5.92 -13.24 7.94
C GLU A 44 7.04 -13.99 7.23
N VAL A 45 6.86 -14.26 5.94
CA VAL A 45 8.00 -14.27 5.03
C VAL A 45 8.54 -12.87 5.24
N GLU A 46 9.63 -12.79 6.02
CA GLU A 46 10.39 -11.57 6.23
C GLU A 46 10.34 -10.81 4.91
N ASP A 47 9.68 -9.65 4.92
CA ASP A 47 9.80 -8.67 3.85
C ASP A 47 11.28 -8.32 3.90
N ALA A 48 12.10 -9.09 3.16
CA ALA A 48 13.50 -8.80 2.96
C ALA A 48 13.51 -7.32 2.59
N PRO A 49 14.31 -6.49 3.27
CA PRO A 49 14.30 -5.06 2.99
C PRO A 49 14.42 -4.93 1.49
N VAL A 50 13.37 -4.43 0.84
CA VAL A 50 13.42 -4.12 -0.58
C VAL A 50 14.63 -3.21 -0.68
N GLU A 51 15.74 -3.71 -1.24
CA GLU A 51 16.94 -2.94 -1.44
C GLU A 51 16.48 -1.72 -2.23
N GLU A 52 16.36 -0.59 -1.54
CA GLU A 52 16.04 0.69 -2.14
C GLU A 52 17.20 0.93 -3.09
N ALA A 53 16.97 0.66 -4.38
CA ALA A 53 17.95 0.95 -5.41
C ALA A 53 18.37 2.41 -5.19
N PRO A 54 19.67 2.70 -5.03
CA PRO A 54 20.12 4.01 -4.59
C PRO A 54 19.51 5.07 -5.49
N LEU A 55 18.76 6.00 -4.89
CA LEU A 55 18.19 7.13 -5.61
C LEU A 55 19.31 7.82 -6.41
N PRO A 56 19.10 8.17 -7.69
CA PRO A 56 20.11 8.81 -8.49
C PRO A 56 20.56 10.10 -7.80
N THR A 57 21.87 10.23 -7.60
CA THR A 57 22.46 11.42 -6.98
C THR A 57 22.17 12.64 -7.86
N PRO A 58 21.97 13.84 -7.27
CA PRO A 58 21.68 15.04 -8.03
C PRO A 58 22.79 15.42 -9.03
N GLU A 59 24.00 14.88 -8.86
CA GLU A 59 25.11 15.05 -9.80
C GLU A 59 24.80 14.50 -11.20
N ALA A 60 23.96 13.46 -11.31
CA ALA A 60 23.50 12.93 -12.58
C ALA A 60 22.42 13.81 -13.27
N ALA A 61 21.74 14.69 -12.52
CA ALA A 61 20.75 15.62 -13.06
C ALA A 61 21.37 16.88 -13.68
N PHE A 62 22.67 17.12 -13.46
CA PHE A 62 23.42 18.25 -14.02
C PHE A 62 24.49 17.82 -15.05
N ALA A 63 24.52 16.54 -15.42
CA ALA A 63 25.26 16.13 -16.61
C ALA A 63 24.65 16.85 -17.83
N PRO A 64 25.47 17.47 -18.72
CA PRO A 64 24.95 18.08 -19.93
C PRO A 64 24.20 17.01 -20.74
N ILE A 65 22.92 17.29 -21.01
CA ILE A 65 22.06 16.43 -21.82
C ILE A 65 22.69 16.37 -23.21
N PRO A 66 22.98 15.19 -23.79
CA PRO A 66 23.36 15.12 -25.19
C PRO A 66 22.22 15.72 -26.02
N GLU A 67 22.54 16.65 -26.94
CA GLU A 67 21.57 17.23 -27.87
C GLU A 67 20.87 16.08 -28.62
N ALA A 68 19.62 15.81 -28.24
CA ALA A 68 18.77 14.90 -28.97
C ALA A 68 18.39 15.59 -30.28
N GLU A 69 18.76 14.97 -31.39
CA GLU A 69 18.39 15.41 -32.73
C GLU A 69 16.86 15.54 -32.86
N ASP A 70 16.47 16.62 -33.53
CA ASP A 70 15.13 17.11 -33.83
C ASP A 70 14.19 16.01 -34.34
N GLU A 71 13.10 15.69 -33.62
CA GLU A 71 11.95 14.98 -34.17
C GLU A 71 10.66 15.80 -33.96
N PRO A 72 9.80 15.89 -34.99
CA PRO A 72 8.91 17.05 -35.20
C PRO A 72 7.70 17.10 -34.25
N GLU A 73 7.41 18.31 -33.75
CA GLU A 73 6.21 18.66 -33.00
C GLU A 73 4.93 18.29 -33.77
N VAL A 74 4.16 17.33 -33.25
CA VAL A 74 2.82 17.03 -33.75
C VAL A 74 1.88 18.14 -33.28
N GLU A 75 1.59 19.11 -34.15
CA GLU A 75 0.60 20.16 -33.94
C GLU A 75 -0.77 19.57 -33.55
N VAL A 76 -1.12 19.67 -32.28
CA VAL A 76 -2.44 19.28 -31.77
C VAL A 76 -3.46 20.34 -32.18
N LYS A 77 -4.27 20.04 -33.19
CA LYS A 77 -5.40 20.89 -33.62
C LYS A 77 -6.38 21.14 -32.47
N GLN A 78 -6.45 22.37 -31.98
CA GLN A 78 -7.42 22.82 -30.98
C GLN A 78 -8.87 22.67 -31.48
N PRO A 79 -9.81 22.12 -30.70
CA PRO A 79 -11.23 22.28 -30.98
C PRO A 79 -11.74 23.65 -30.52
N VAL A 80 -12.52 24.27 -31.40
CA VAL A 80 -13.03 25.64 -31.38
C VAL A 80 -13.89 25.96 -30.15
N LYS A 81 -13.64 27.13 -29.52
CA LYS A 81 -14.43 27.73 -28.43
C LYS A 81 -15.91 27.89 -28.79
N ARG A 82 -16.83 27.18 -28.10
CA ARG A 82 -18.28 27.53 -28.10
C ARG A 82 -18.55 28.55 -26.99
N ARG A 83 -18.56 29.83 -27.35
CA ARG A 83 -18.97 30.94 -26.48
C ARG A 83 -20.49 30.89 -26.26
N THR A 84 -20.95 30.66 -25.03
CA THR A 84 -22.35 30.84 -24.66
C THR A 84 -22.60 32.33 -24.36
N THR A 85 -23.33 33.00 -25.23
CA THR A 85 -23.97 34.29 -24.90
C THR A 85 -25.46 34.15 -25.19
N LYS A 86 -26.26 33.95 -24.14
CA LYS A 86 -27.71 34.17 -24.21
C LYS A 86 -28.08 35.21 -23.15
N LYS A 87 -28.10 36.47 -23.55
CA LYS A 87 -29.03 37.48 -23.02
C LYS A 87 -30.06 37.71 -24.13
N VAL A 88 -31.35 37.78 -23.78
CA VAL A 88 -32.30 38.85 -24.16
C VAL A 88 -33.74 38.45 -23.81
N ALA A 89 -34.39 39.40 -23.12
CA ALA A 89 -35.79 39.79 -23.03
C ALA A 89 -36.86 38.86 -22.43
N GLY A 90 -37.47 39.42 -21.38
CA GLY A 90 -38.85 39.24 -20.91
C GLY A 90 -39.16 40.42 -20.00
#